data_AF-A0A1V4CGD0-F1
#
_entry.id   AF-A0A1V4CGD0-F1
#
_cell.length_a   1.000
_cell.length_b   1.000
_cell.length_c   1.000
_cell.angle_alpha   90.00
_cell.angle_beta   90.00
_cell.angle_gamma   90.00
#
_symmetry.space_group_name_H-M   'P 1'
#
loop_
_entity.id
_entity.type
_entity.pdbx_description
1 polymer ?
#
loop_
_entity_poly.entity_id
_entity_poly.type
_entity_poly.pdbx_seq_one_letter_code
_entity_poly.pdbx_strand_id
1 'polypeptide(L)'
;MLTAPLRIPMPLDKAGHKIDVTFDVPPPPKVSHSTGYFLGLRVLFAPSDPDRKIATIDAHPVEVRVTLHRMQDGKEVPVKIWNRVDVAKGYEPSRFESFSLRDGIAISRGSFSEHSGAPPGTPDASTYVVVFGGPGEQGPGRYRLRLETLKDIPQLKGFKAFLAYERGPDR
;
A
#
# COMPACT_ATOMS: atom_id res chain seq x y z
N MET A 1 -9.66 8.75 -16.91
CA MET A 1 -9.02 7.42 -16.80
C MET A 1 -7.94 7.54 -15.73
N LEU A 2 -7.80 6.57 -14.82
CA LEU A 2 -6.81 6.65 -13.74
C LEU A 2 -5.43 6.21 -14.25
N THR A 3 -4.38 6.82 -13.73
CA THR A 3 -2.99 6.51 -14.08
C THR A 3 -2.17 6.45 -12.81
N ALA A 4 -1.25 5.49 -12.70
CA ALA A 4 -0.32 5.42 -11.58
C ALA A 4 0.59 6.68 -11.55
N PRO A 5 0.90 7.26 -10.37
CA PRO A 5 0.58 6.75 -9.03
C PRO A 5 -0.90 6.91 -8.66
N LEU A 6 -1.48 5.86 -8.08
CA LEU A 6 -2.86 5.88 -7.57
C LEU A 6 -2.87 6.38 -6.14
N ARG A 7 -3.86 7.21 -5.81
CA ARG A 7 -4.20 7.64 -4.45
C ARG A 7 -5.71 7.65 -4.32
N ILE A 8 -6.25 6.63 -3.65
CA ILE A 8 -7.70 6.45 -3.52
C ILE A 8 -8.04 6.54 -2.04
N PRO A 9 -8.91 7.48 -1.61
CA PRO A 9 -9.35 7.55 -0.22
C PRO A 9 -9.90 6.21 0.25
N MET A 10 -9.46 5.78 1.43
CA MET A 10 -9.80 4.46 1.97
C MET A 10 -10.12 4.58 3.47
N PRO A 11 -11.42 4.57 3.84
CA PRO A 11 -11.83 4.45 5.24
C PRO A 11 -11.30 3.14 5.84
N LEU A 12 -10.81 3.20 7.07
CA LEU A 12 -10.15 2.08 7.74
C LEU A 12 -10.95 1.51 8.91
N ASP A 13 -12.04 2.16 9.31
CA ASP A 13 -12.76 1.84 10.53
C ASP A 13 -13.75 0.67 10.42
N LYS A 14 -14.12 0.31 9.19
CA LYS A 14 -15.12 -0.70 8.89
C LYS A 14 -14.65 -1.73 7.87
N ALA A 15 -15.10 -2.97 8.07
CA ALA A 15 -15.01 -4.03 7.08
C ALA A 15 -15.90 -3.74 5.86
N GLY A 16 -15.62 -4.43 4.75
CA GLY A 16 -16.44 -4.43 3.55
C GLY A 16 -16.28 -3.19 2.65
N HIS A 17 -15.35 -2.27 2.97
CA HIS A 17 -15.01 -1.20 2.05
C HIS A 17 -14.30 -1.78 0.82
N LYS A 18 -14.84 -1.52 -0.37
CA LYS A 18 -14.38 -2.11 -1.63
C LYS A 18 -13.84 -1.05 -2.57
N ILE A 19 -12.69 -1.35 -3.15
CA ILE A 19 -12.09 -0.61 -4.27
C ILE A 19 -12.02 -1.59 -5.44
N ASP A 20 -12.54 -1.20 -6.60
CA ASP A 20 -12.36 -1.91 -7.87
C ASP A 20 -12.08 -0.85 -8.94
N VAL A 21 -10.80 -0.71 -9.30
CA VAL A 21 -10.35 0.33 -10.21
C VAL A 21 -9.49 -0.25 -11.32
N THR A 22 -9.68 0.31 -12.51
CA THR A 22 -8.80 0.06 -13.65
C THR A 22 -7.95 1.30 -13.89
N PHE A 23 -6.66 1.11 -14.09
CA PHE A 23 -5.69 2.18 -14.25
C PHE A 23 -4.56 1.80 -15.22
N ASP A 24 -3.89 2.82 -15.75
CA ASP A 24 -2.71 2.63 -16.57
C ASP A 24 -1.43 2.83 -15.76
N VAL A 25 -0.46 1.96 -15.98
CA VAL A 25 0.92 2.11 -15.53
C VAL A 25 1.72 2.69 -16.68
N PRO A 26 2.29 3.89 -16.53
CA PRO A 26 3.09 4.51 -17.58
C PRO A 26 4.44 3.80 -17.74
N PRO A 27 5.13 4.01 -18.88
CA PRO A 27 6.51 3.59 -19.03
C PRO A 27 7.40 4.13 -17.89
N PRO A 28 8.42 3.37 -17.45
CA PRO A 28 9.42 3.90 -16.53
C PRO A 28 10.06 5.19 -17.07
N PRO A 29 10.40 6.16 -16.20
CA PRO A 29 11.31 7.22 -16.58
C PRO A 29 12.66 6.62 -17.02
N LYS A 30 13.37 7.33 -17.92
CA LYS A 30 14.64 6.87 -18.51
C LYS A 30 15.72 6.54 -17.47
N VAL A 31 15.65 7.19 -16.31
CA VAL A 31 16.46 6.88 -15.14
C VAL A 31 15.48 6.54 -14.02
N SER A 32 15.53 5.30 -13.55
CA SER A 32 14.72 4.81 -12.45
C SER A 32 15.61 3.93 -11.57
N HIS A 33 15.81 4.34 -10.33
CA HIS A 33 16.49 3.54 -9.31
C HIS A 33 15.51 2.69 -8.48
N SER A 34 14.21 2.86 -8.71
CA SER A 34 13.16 2.13 -8.00
C SER A 34 13.18 0.64 -8.34
N THR A 35 13.08 -0.18 -7.31
CA THR A 35 13.12 -1.66 -7.39
C THR A 35 11.74 -2.30 -7.62
N GLY A 36 10.70 -1.50 -7.83
CA GLY A 36 9.35 -2.00 -8.14
C GLY A 36 8.23 -1.09 -7.65
N TYR A 37 7.01 -1.62 -7.67
CA TYR A 37 5.84 -0.91 -7.17
C TYR A 37 5.51 -1.29 -5.72
N PHE A 38 5.15 -0.28 -4.95
CA PHE A 38 4.52 -0.37 -3.65
C PHE A 38 3.00 -0.44 -3.81
N LEU A 39 2.36 -1.29 -3.00
CA LEU A 39 0.93 -1.34 -2.77
C LEU A 39 0.67 -1.32 -1.26
N GLY A 40 -0.05 -0.32 -0.79
CA GLY A 40 -0.27 -0.14 0.64
C GLY A 40 -1.14 1.06 0.98
N LEU A 41 -1.09 1.46 2.24
CA LEU A 41 -1.76 2.64 2.76
C LEU A 41 -0.75 3.76 2.99
N ARG A 42 -1.17 4.98 2.71
CA ARG A 42 -0.56 6.19 3.25
C ARG A 42 -1.56 6.85 4.18
N VAL A 43 -1.17 7.05 5.42
CA VAL A 43 -1.99 7.67 6.46
C VAL A 43 -1.44 9.06 6.76
N LEU A 44 -2.25 10.09 6.62
CA LEU A 44 -1.83 11.46 6.92
C LEU A 44 -1.65 11.66 8.43
N PHE A 45 -0.52 12.23 8.82
CA PHE A 45 -0.23 12.60 10.20
C PHE A 45 0.54 13.92 10.27
N ALA A 46 0.35 14.64 11.38
CA ALA A 46 1.13 15.82 11.70
C ALA A 46 2.52 15.39 12.21
N PRO A 47 3.63 16.07 11.86
CA PRO A 47 4.98 15.64 12.25
C PRO A 47 5.19 15.40 13.75
N SER A 48 4.48 16.13 14.61
CA SER A 48 4.51 15.96 16.07
C SER A 48 3.69 14.77 16.59
N ASP A 49 2.90 14.11 15.73
CA ASP A 49 1.93 13.06 16.01
C ASP A 49 1.24 13.18 17.40
N PRO A 50 0.62 14.33 17.71
CA PRO A 50 0.14 14.62 19.07
C PRO A 50 -0.95 13.65 19.51
N ASP A 51 -1.71 13.10 18.55
CA ASP A 51 -2.80 12.15 18.78
C ASP A 51 -2.33 10.68 18.81
N ARG A 52 -1.01 10.43 18.70
CA ARG A 52 -0.42 9.09 18.63
C ARG A 52 -1.05 8.22 17.52
N LYS A 53 -1.30 8.80 16.35
CA LYS A 53 -1.88 8.09 15.20
C LYS A 53 -0.98 6.94 14.76
N ILE A 54 0.35 7.14 14.82
CA ILE A 54 1.34 6.12 14.46
C ILE A 54 1.22 4.89 15.39
N ALA A 55 1.22 5.11 16.70
CA ALA A 55 1.09 4.01 17.65
C ALA A 55 -0.27 3.29 17.51
N THR A 56 -1.33 4.04 17.20
CA THR A 56 -2.67 3.49 17.03
C THR A 56 -2.77 2.58 15.79
N ILE A 57 -2.20 3.00 14.65
CA ILE A 57 -2.21 2.18 13.42
C ILE A 57 -1.33 0.94 13.57
N ASP A 58 -0.20 1.02 14.28
CA ASP A 58 0.65 -0.14 14.54
C ASP A 58 -0.03 -1.18 15.44
N ALA A 59 -0.78 -0.72 16.45
CA ALA A 59 -1.54 -1.58 17.34
C ALA A 59 -2.76 -2.24 16.67
N HIS A 60 -3.25 -1.68 15.55
CA HIS A 60 -4.45 -2.13 14.88
C HIS A 60 -4.19 -2.34 13.37
N PRO A 61 -3.47 -3.42 13.00
CA PRO A 61 -3.10 -3.66 11.61
C PRO A 61 -4.34 -3.87 10.73
N VAL A 62 -4.35 -3.18 9.59
CA VAL A 62 -5.42 -3.27 8.59
C VAL A 62 -5.27 -4.55 7.80
N GLU A 63 -6.33 -5.35 7.75
CA GLU A 63 -6.39 -6.58 6.97
C GLU A 63 -7.26 -6.37 5.73
N VAL A 64 -6.73 -6.72 4.57
CA VAL A 64 -7.40 -6.54 3.28
C VAL A 64 -7.30 -7.80 2.44
N ARG A 65 -8.35 -8.07 1.66
CA ARG A 65 -8.25 -8.96 0.49
C ARG A 65 -7.90 -8.10 -0.71
N VAL A 66 -6.82 -8.42 -1.39
CA VAL A 66 -6.30 -7.64 -2.51
C VAL A 66 -5.90 -8.53 -3.67
N THR A 67 -6.27 -8.11 -4.88
CA THR A 67 -5.85 -8.75 -6.13
C THR A 67 -5.43 -7.69 -7.13
N LEU A 68 -4.40 -8.01 -7.90
CA LEU A 68 -3.94 -7.19 -9.01
C LEU A 68 -3.95 -8.06 -10.26
N HIS A 69 -4.56 -7.55 -11.32
CA HIS A 69 -4.57 -8.21 -12.62
C HIS A 69 -4.04 -7.25 -13.68
N ARG A 70 -3.26 -7.75 -14.62
CA ARG A 70 -2.89 -7.04 -15.84
C ARG A 70 -3.93 -7.34 -16.91
N MET A 71 -4.38 -6.31 -17.61
CA MET A 71 -5.27 -6.46 -18.75
C MET A 71 -4.40 -6.75 -19.99
N GLN A 72 -4.50 -7.95 -20.54
CA GLN A 72 -3.77 -8.37 -21.75
C GLN A 72 -4.74 -9.06 -22.71
N ASP A 73 -4.82 -8.56 -23.94
CA ASP A 73 -5.66 -9.15 -25.01
C ASP A 73 -7.12 -9.40 -24.57
N GLY A 74 -7.69 -8.46 -23.82
CA GLY A 74 -9.06 -8.54 -23.29
C GLY A 74 -9.23 -9.49 -22.08
N LYS A 75 -8.14 -10.08 -21.57
CA LYS A 75 -8.15 -11.00 -20.42
C LYS A 75 -7.52 -10.36 -19.18
N GLU A 76 -7.98 -10.79 -18.01
CA GLU A 76 -7.37 -10.46 -16.71
C GLU A 76 -6.31 -11.52 -16.37
N VAL A 77 -5.03 -11.15 -16.43
CA VAL A 77 -3.90 -12.01 -16.07
C VAL A 77 -3.46 -11.68 -14.63
N PRO A 78 -3.48 -12.63 -13.69
CA PRO A 78 -3.16 -12.35 -12.29
C PRO A 78 -1.69 -11.94 -12.14
N VAL A 79 -1.47 -10.88 -11.36
CA VAL A 79 -0.14 -10.39 -10.96
C VAL A 79 0.08 -10.76 -9.51
N LYS A 80 1.18 -11.49 -9.24
CA LYS A 80 1.54 -11.87 -7.87
C LYS A 80 1.95 -10.63 -7.07
N ILE A 81 1.42 -10.52 -5.86
CA ILE A 81 1.82 -9.52 -4.87
C ILE A 81 2.70 -10.23 -3.84
N TRP A 82 3.88 -9.66 -3.59
CA TRP A 82 4.88 -10.19 -2.69
C TRP A 82 4.99 -9.34 -1.43
N ASN A 83 5.12 -10.01 -0.29
CA ASN A 83 5.32 -9.40 1.00
C ASN A 83 6.71 -9.72 1.49
N ARG A 84 7.46 -8.67 1.83
CA ARG A 84 8.75 -8.79 2.48
C ARG A 84 8.53 -8.88 3.99
N VAL A 85 8.86 -10.02 4.58
CA VAL A 85 8.65 -10.33 5.99
C VAL A 85 10.01 -10.48 6.66
N ASP A 86 10.22 -9.81 7.80
CA ASP A 86 11.37 -10.11 8.65
C ASP A 86 11.08 -11.45 9.36
N VAL A 87 11.93 -12.44 9.08
CA VAL A 87 11.85 -13.80 9.64
C VAL A 87 12.95 -14.05 10.66
N ALA A 88 13.71 -13.02 11.06
CA ALA A 88 14.69 -13.11 12.14
C ALA A 88 14.00 -13.46 13.47
N LYS A 89 14.68 -14.23 14.31
CA LYS A 89 14.17 -14.63 15.63
C LYS A 89 14.95 -13.96 16.75
N GLY A 90 14.25 -13.36 17.71
CA GLY A 90 14.86 -12.80 18.92
C GLY A 90 15.83 -11.67 18.60
N TYR A 91 17.11 -11.87 18.95
CA TYR A 91 18.18 -10.89 18.77
C TYR A 91 19.00 -11.09 17.49
N GLU A 92 18.56 -11.97 16.58
CA GLU A 92 19.23 -12.16 15.30
C GLU A 92 19.17 -10.88 14.44
N PRO A 93 20.20 -10.62 13.60
CA PRO A 93 20.11 -9.60 12.58
C PRO A 93 18.89 -9.81 11.67
N SER A 94 18.21 -8.72 11.31
CA SER A 94 17.03 -8.77 10.43
C SER A 94 17.32 -9.59 9.17
N ARG A 95 16.44 -10.54 8.89
CA ARG A 95 16.50 -11.41 7.72
C ARG A 95 15.17 -11.37 7.03
N PHE A 96 15.15 -10.79 5.84
CA PHE A 96 13.92 -10.61 5.11
C PHE A 96 13.72 -11.67 4.04
N GLU A 97 12.55 -12.29 4.03
CA GLU A 97 12.11 -13.22 2.99
C GLU A 97 10.84 -12.69 2.29
N SER A 98 10.66 -13.07 1.03
CA SER A 98 9.53 -12.63 0.20
C SER A 98 8.55 -13.77 0.02
N PHE A 99 7.30 -13.54 0.43
CA PHE A 99 6.22 -14.53 0.32
C PHE A 99 5.08 -13.97 -0.52
N SER A 100 4.46 -14.81 -1.34
CA SER A 100 3.22 -14.42 -2.02
C SER A 100 2.08 -14.30 -1.01
N LEU A 101 1.16 -13.37 -1.24
CA LEU A 101 -0.06 -13.30 -0.44
C LEU A 101 -0.82 -14.63 -0.47
N ARG A 102 -1.08 -15.19 0.71
CA ARG A 102 -1.94 -16.36 0.85
C ARG A 102 -3.39 -15.92 0.69
N ASP A 103 -4.14 -16.57 -0.20
CA ASP A 103 -5.56 -16.28 -0.47
C ASP A 103 -5.85 -14.82 -0.84
N GLY A 104 -4.83 -14.09 -1.33
CA GLY A 104 -4.91 -12.66 -1.61
C GLY A 104 -5.05 -11.78 -0.37
N ILE A 105 -4.84 -12.32 0.84
CA ILE A 105 -4.99 -11.56 2.09
C ILE A 105 -3.67 -10.91 2.45
N ALA A 106 -3.67 -9.58 2.55
CA ALA A 106 -2.56 -8.79 3.06
C ALA A 106 -2.92 -8.21 4.44
N ILE A 107 -1.95 -8.24 5.33
CA ILE A 107 -2.01 -7.55 6.62
C ILE A 107 -1.00 -6.42 6.55
N SER A 108 -1.44 -5.22 6.90
CA SER A 108 -0.62 -4.03 6.90
C SER A 108 0.59 -4.23 7.82
N ARG A 109 1.80 -4.26 7.26
CA ARG A 109 3.07 -4.49 7.97
C ARG A 109 4.17 -3.65 7.36
N GLY A 110 5.25 -3.42 8.10
CA GLY A 110 6.39 -2.64 7.61
C GLY A 110 5.98 -1.19 7.46
N SER A 111 6.22 -0.41 8.50
CA SER A 111 5.78 0.96 8.58
C SER A 111 6.95 1.92 8.76
N PHE A 112 6.81 3.10 8.17
CA PHE A 112 7.77 4.18 8.32
C PHE A 112 7.11 5.52 8.01
N SER A 113 7.66 6.56 8.62
CA SER A 113 7.26 7.93 8.34
C SER A 113 7.97 8.44 7.10
N GLU A 114 7.22 9.06 6.20
CA GLU A 114 7.75 9.76 5.04
C GLU A 114 7.20 11.20 5.03
N HIS A 115 8.08 12.19 4.86
CA HIS A 115 7.67 13.60 4.75
C HIS A 115 7.28 14.00 3.32
N SER A 116 7.23 13.03 2.40
CA SER A 116 6.72 13.15 1.04
C SER A 116 5.52 12.21 0.83
N GLY A 117 4.67 12.53 -0.15
CA GLY A 117 3.52 11.70 -0.54
C GLY A 117 2.16 12.24 -0.11
N ALA A 118 2.10 13.22 0.80
CA ALA A 118 0.86 13.94 1.10
C ALA A 118 0.39 14.75 -0.14
N PRO A 119 -0.92 14.88 -0.39
CA PRO A 119 -1.42 15.76 -1.44
C PRO A 119 -0.94 17.21 -1.23
N PRO A 120 -0.66 17.97 -2.31
CA PRO A 120 -0.33 19.39 -2.19
C PRO A 120 -1.40 20.17 -1.40
N GLY A 121 -0.97 21.07 -0.50
CA GLY A 121 -1.87 21.88 0.32
C GLY A 121 -2.45 21.17 1.55
N THR A 122 -2.01 19.94 1.86
CA THR A 122 -2.44 19.23 3.06
C THR A 122 -1.72 19.78 4.30
N PRO A 123 -2.43 20.16 5.39
CA PRO A 123 -1.78 20.63 6.62
C PRO A 123 -0.95 19.53 7.30
N ASP A 124 -1.36 18.27 7.12
CA ASP A 124 -0.59 17.08 7.46
C ASP A 124 0.37 16.77 6.30
N ALA A 125 1.59 17.31 6.34
CA ALA A 125 2.57 17.18 5.25
C ALA A 125 3.27 15.81 5.22
N SER A 126 3.05 14.96 6.21
CA SER A 126 3.72 13.66 6.35
C SER A 126 2.75 12.50 6.20
N THR A 127 3.24 11.36 5.71
CA THR A 127 2.48 10.13 5.60
C THR A 127 3.16 9.01 6.36
N TYR A 128 2.37 8.29 7.16
CA TYR A 128 2.77 7.03 7.72
C TYR A 128 2.44 5.96 6.69
N VAL A 129 3.47 5.36 6.12
CA VAL A 129 3.35 4.38 5.06
C VAL A 129 3.16 3.02 5.69
N VAL A 130 2.15 2.27 5.28
CA VAL A 130 1.94 0.89 5.70
C VAL A 130 1.88 -0.01 4.47
N VAL A 131 2.75 -1.01 4.41
CA VAL A 131 2.91 -1.86 3.22
C VAL A 131 1.94 -3.05 3.29
N PHE A 132 1.16 -3.24 2.22
CA PHE A 132 0.45 -4.51 2.01
C PHE A 132 1.31 -5.51 1.24
N GLY A 133 2.14 -5.01 0.32
CA GLY A 133 3.08 -5.77 -0.49
C GLY A 133 3.51 -4.97 -1.72
N GLY A 134 4.10 -5.66 -2.70
CA GLY A 134 4.39 -5.07 -4.01
C GLY A 134 4.42 -6.13 -5.09
N PRO A 135 3.98 -5.83 -6.32
CA PRO A 135 4.09 -6.77 -7.43
C PRO A 135 5.51 -6.87 -8.00
N GLY A 136 6.51 -6.24 -7.37
CA GLY A 136 7.85 -6.08 -7.95
C GLY A 136 7.83 -5.11 -9.14
N GLU A 137 8.77 -5.27 -10.05
CA GLU A 137 8.75 -4.54 -11.31
C GLU A 137 7.62 -5.03 -12.21
N GLN A 138 6.79 -4.08 -12.66
CA GLN A 138 5.71 -4.32 -13.61
C GLN A 138 5.89 -3.39 -14.80
N GLY A 139 5.80 -3.95 -16.01
CA GLY A 139 5.90 -3.18 -17.24
C GLY A 139 4.71 -2.24 -17.44
N PRO A 140 4.82 -1.26 -18.35
CA PRO A 140 3.70 -0.40 -18.69
C PRO A 140 2.50 -1.19 -19.22
N GLY A 141 1.32 -0.62 -19.04
CA GLY A 141 0.08 -1.21 -19.52
C GLY A 141 -1.08 -0.99 -18.56
N ARG A 142 -2.19 -1.64 -18.84
CA ARG A 142 -3.44 -1.47 -18.10
C ARG A 142 -3.60 -2.56 -17.05
N TYR A 143 -4.05 -2.17 -15.86
CA TYR A 143 -4.20 -3.03 -14.70
C TYR A 143 -5.54 -2.81 -14.02
N ARG A 144 -6.02 -3.83 -13.31
CA ARG A 144 -7.21 -3.77 -12.45
C ARG A 144 -6.82 -4.17 -11.03
N LEU A 145 -7.02 -3.25 -10.09
CA LEU A 145 -6.79 -3.45 -8.67
C LEU A 145 -8.12 -3.60 -7.98
N ARG A 146 -8.28 -4.71 -7.25
CA ARG A 146 -9.43 -4.92 -6.37
C ARG A 146 -8.94 -5.07 -4.94
N LEU A 147 -9.59 -4.38 -4.02
CA LEU A 147 -9.28 -4.43 -2.59
C LEU A 147 -10.56 -4.40 -1.76
N GLU A 148 -10.59 -5.16 -0.66
CA GLU A 148 -11.67 -5.19 0.32
C GLU A 148 -11.12 -5.19 1.74
N THR A 149 -11.59 -4.30 2.63
CA THR A 149 -11.28 -4.37 4.07
C THR A 149 -11.99 -5.55 4.73
N LEU A 150 -11.30 -6.31 5.58
CA LEU A 150 -11.85 -7.56 6.13
C LEU A 150 -12.33 -7.46 7.58
N LYS A 151 -11.91 -6.44 8.33
CA LYS A 151 -12.20 -6.31 9.77
C LYS A 151 -12.67 -4.90 10.11
N ASP A 152 -13.59 -4.83 11.08
CA ASP A 152 -13.95 -3.58 11.74
C ASP A 152 -12.81 -3.17 12.67
N ILE A 153 -12.38 -1.91 12.57
CA ILE A 153 -11.31 -1.33 13.38
C ILE A 153 -11.72 0.07 13.84
N PRO A 154 -12.71 0.20 14.74
CA PRO A 154 -13.29 1.49 15.13
C PRO A 154 -12.27 2.49 15.68
N GLN A 155 -11.11 2.03 16.17
CA GLN A 155 -9.99 2.86 16.62
C GLN A 155 -9.37 3.71 15.51
N LEU A 156 -9.54 3.30 14.25
CA LEU A 156 -9.05 4.04 13.08
C LEU A 156 -10.09 5.00 12.49
N LYS A 157 -11.21 5.23 13.19
CA LYS A 157 -12.25 6.16 12.74
C LYS A 157 -11.68 7.57 12.60
N GLY A 158 -11.91 8.19 11.44
CA GLY A 158 -11.45 9.54 11.14
C GLY A 158 -9.99 9.64 10.69
N PHE A 159 -9.26 8.52 10.62
CA PHE A 159 -7.92 8.51 10.01
C PHE A 159 -8.06 8.85 8.52
N LYS A 160 -7.32 9.87 8.07
CA LYS A 160 -7.25 10.23 6.66
C LYS A 160 -6.21 9.33 5.99
N ALA A 161 -6.69 8.25 5.39
CA ALA A 161 -5.84 7.30 4.69
C ALA A 161 -6.23 7.18 3.22
N PHE A 162 -5.25 6.83 2.40
CA PHE A 162 -5.46 6.50 1.01
C PHE A 162 -4.69 5.24 0.63
N LEU A 163 -5.37 4.37 -0.13
CA LEU A 163 -4.72 3.30 -0.87
C LEU A 163 -3.79 3.93 -1.89
N ALA A 164 -2.55 3.45 -1.90
CA ALA A 164 -1.52 3.89 -2.81
C ALA A 164 -0.98 2.72 -3.63
N TYR A 165 -0.89 2.95 -4.95
CA TYR A 165 -0.12 2.12 -5.88
C TYR A 165 0.85 3.04 -6.61
N GLU A 166 2.13 2.92 -6.35
CA GLU A 166 3.14 3.84 -6.87
C GLU A 166 4.52 3.17 -6.86
N ARG A 167 5.51 3.79 -7.50
CA ARG A 167 6.88 3.27 -7.44
C ARG A 167 7.40 3.39 -6.01
N GLY A 168 8.01 2.31 -5.52
CA GLY A 168 8.63 2.33 -4.21
C GLY A 168 9.72 3.41 -4.16
N PRO A 169 9.86 4.14 -3.03
CA PRO A 169 10.94 5.09 -2.87
C PRO A 169 12.29 4.38 -2.98
N ASP A 170 13.28 5.06 -3.54
CA ASP A 170 14.69 4.65 -3.44
C ASP A 170 15.01 4.57 -1.94
N ARG A 171 15.35 3.38 -1.45
CA ARG A 171 15.83 3.19 -0.08
C ARG A 171 17.34 3.25 -0.04
#